data_AF-A0A1G0HBP9-F1
#
_entry.id   AF-A0A1G0HBP9-F1
#
_cell.length_a   1.000
_cell.length_b   1.000
_cell.length_c   1.000
_cell.angle_alpha   90.00
_cell.angle_beta   90.00
_cell.angle_gamma   90.00
#
_symmetry.space_group_name_H-M   'P 1'
#
loop_
_entity.id
_entity.type
_entity.pdbx_description
1 polymer ?
#
loop_
_entity_poly.entity_id
_entity_poly.type
_entity_poly.pdbx_seq_one_letter_code
_entity_poly.pdbx_strand_id
1 'polypeptide(L)'
;MSRQTPPDVVLLTCPILSELFFDPVMSVPCGHLIESDAKDKLESPGRCPCCRESVLSWIPCPPIFKSMLESELKRALAFRDDAGNPVVTHNDIHFNMNQFVKIVNQKKVIDEKGKTLLEEGLKTPIGERYSELLANATNHLNDKAAEGTHAGKSPIAILASTQSGRDLLRKKLKIASGKYFFGIAEISVESLKIQVDGKSIEEWLNPTIELAMQEQAIRAKITAEQLSEFNKARYEFVRTARLFSHPRDNAEANYSPCDAVNDIMQQVVYGQRTKVREMLEQLKQDDPQLLKTVLTSVATTPIIDYSGKTIENMTLLQAAAAAGDVSLHPELIASDIKHQGMCEIIQSYFDANDKTEIDTQYAALFPNGFDACVQEQKHKAETFHLLELMLGAISQATPAELDMALSLNGARFDEQGDATRRKSFEQLLFTEKFNRFREVSAKRFLGESIFNPYYLLRALELYNTFCDRCERDASLDPTLNKRRLFWCQIIGFIQCFVPACVGQAFSQGLWYLVKVDQDSNWRPEALKDGFEFQHDRGYYFFPRARSCSHLGFNWAAAPPPTRRPGGGVDVGRGEAGRQFLQKLISSKNSCQSELMPHRRAHSHDQSDKRRCTMM
;
A
#
# COMPACT_ATOMS: atom_id res chain seq x y z
N MET A 1 29.16 -45.89 24.87
CA MET A 1 28.59 -45.86 23.51
C MET A 1 28.81 -44.47 22.95
N SER A 2 29.73 -44.37 21.99
CA SER A 2 30.09 -43.12 21.30
C SER A 2 28.90 -42.65 20.46
N ARG A 3 28.42 -41.42 20.69
CA ARG A 3 27.46 -40.76 19.80
C ARG A 3 28.25 -40.24 18.60
N GLN A 4 28.06 -40.87 17.45
CA GLN A 4 28.56 -40.37 16.18
C GLN A 4 27.82 -39.08 15.81
N THR A 5 28.57 -37.99 15.68
CA THR A 5 28.12 -36.75 15.05
C THR A 5 27.85 -37.00 13.56
N PRO A 6 26.85 -36.32 12.95
CA PRO A 6 26.56 -36.48 11.52
C PRO A 6 27.77 -36.06 10.66
N PRO A 7 28.06 -36.75 9.56
CA PRO A 7 29.24 -36.53 8.73
C PRO A 7 29.30 -35.15 8.03
N ASP A 8 28.20 -34.38 8.00
CA ASP A 8 28.17 -33.04 7.41
C ASP A 8 28.59 -31.90 8.38
N VAL A 9 28.91 -32.23 9.63
CA VAL A 9 29.39 -31.26 10.65
C VAL A 9 30.93 -31.11 10.60
N VAL A 10 31.62 -31.85 9.75
CA VAL A 10 33.11 -31.93 9.71
C VAL A 10 33.76 -30.84 8.84
N LEU A 11 32.97 -30.00 8.15
CA LEU A 11 33.48 -28.78 7.49
C LEU A 11 33.76 -27.60 8.46
N LEU A 12 33.66 -27.82 9.77
CA LEU A 12 33.84 -26.81 10.82
C LEU A 12 35.22 -26.91 11.51
N THR A 13 36.28 -27.30 10.80
CA THR A 13 37.65 -27.39 11.34
C THR A 13 38.58 -26.26 10.90
N CYS A 14 38.04 -25.19 10.29
CA CYS A 14 38.76 -23.93 10.19
C CYS A 14 38.32 -23.02 11.37
N PRO A 15 39.22 -22.31 12.07
CA PRO A 15 38.90 -21.44 13.23
C PRO A 15 37.98 -20.24 12.93
N ILE A 16 37.36 -20.22 11.75
CA ILE A 16 36.52 -19.16 11.16
C ILE A 16 35.16 -19.01 11.85
N LEU A 17 34.76 -19.89 12.79
CA LEU A 17 33.39 -19.95 13.32
C LEU A 17 33.17 -19.42 14.72
N SER A 18 34.22 -19.12 15.49
CA SER A 18 34.08 -18.35 16.75
C SER A 18 34.13 -16.83 16.51
N GLU A 19 34.43 -16.41 15.28
CA GLU A 19 34.50 -15.00 14.87
C GLU A 19 33.65 -14.79 13.62
N LEU A 20 32.36 -14.47 13.80
CA LEU A 20 31.56 -13.91 12.71
C LEU A 20 32.18 -12.56 12.32
N PHE A 21 32.94 -12.55 11.21
CA PHE A 21 33.57 -11.34 10.70
C PHE A 21 32.50 -10.35 10.20
N PHE A 22 32.54 -9.13 10.72
CA PHE A 22 31.66 -8.02 10.36
C PHE A 22 32.19 -7.30 9.10
N ASP A 23 33.50 -7.19 8.92
CA ASP A 23 34.18 -6.64 7.73
C ASP A 23 35.28 -7.58 7.19
N PRO A 24 34.91 -8.77 6.70
CA PRO A 24 35.90 -9.75 6.26
C PRO A 24 36.72 -9.28 5.05
N VAL A 25 38.02 -9.53 5.10
CA VAL A 25 38.94 -9.48 3.97
C VAL A 25 39.45 -10.88 3.66
N MET A 26 39.70 -11.14 2.38
CA MET A 26 40.15 -12.43 1.90
C MET A 26 41.64 -12.38 1.54
N SER A 27 42.44 -13.30 2.08
CA SER A 27 43.84 -13.48 1.67
C SER A 27 43.93 -14.10 0.29
N VAL A 28 44.81 -13.58 -0.55
CA VAL A 28 45.20 -14.16 -1.84
C VAL A 28 46.58 -14.82 -1.70
N PRO A 29 46.79 -16.06 -2.17
CA PRO A 29 45.85 -16.87 -2.96
C PRO A 29 44.95 -17.82 -2.15
N CYS A 30 45.22 -18.04 -0.86
CA CYS A 30 44.61 -19.16 -0.12
C CYS A 30 43.12 -19.02 0.19
N GLY A 31 42.51 -17.85 -0.04
CA GLY A 31 41.07 -17.64 0.07
C GLY A 31 40.52 -17.59 1.50
N HIS A 32 41.37 -17.70 2.53
CA HIS A 32 40.94 -17.57 3.92
C HIS A 32 40.44 -16.16 4.24
N LEU A 33 39.44 -16.08 5.11
CA LEU A 33 38.83 -14.83 5.56
C LEU A 33 39.34 -14.48 6.95
N ILE A 34 39.62 -13.20 7.17
CA ILE A 34 39.90 -12.62 8.49
C ILE A 34 39.20 -11.26 8.61
N GLU A 35 39.11 -10.71 9.82
CA GLU A 35 38.66 -9.35 10.04
C GLU A 35 39.63 -8.33 9.42
N SER A 36 39.11 -7.28 8.80
CA SER A 36 39.90 -6.24 8.14
C SER A 36 40.85 -5.52 9.11
N ASP A 37 40.49 -5.40 10.39
CA ASP A 37 41.32 -4.76 11.42
C ASP A 37 42.34 -5.71 12.08
N ALA A 38 42.21 -7.02 11.85
CA ALA A 38 43.15 -8.03 12.33
C ALA A 38 44.38 -8.14 11.41
N LYS A 39 44.23 -7.81 10.12
CA LYS A 39 45.30 -7.96 9.11
C LYS A 39 46.60 -7.24 9.48
N ASP A 40 46.50 -6.08 10.14
CA ASP A 40 47.63 -5.22 10.49
C ASP A 40 48.25 -5.59 11.85
N LYS A 41 47.62 -6.52 12.59
CA LYS A 41 48.03 -6.97 13.93
C LYS A 41 48.65 -8.37 13.93
N LEU A 42 48.78 -9.00 12.76
CA LEU A 42 49.33 -10.34 12.63
C LEU A 42 50.82 -10.35 13.00
N GLU A 43 51.24 -11.30 13.85
CA GLU A 43 52.63 -11.48 14.29
C GLU A 43 53.61 -11.72 13.13
N SER A 44 53.12 -12.22 11.99
CA SER A 44 53.87 -12.42 10.76
C SER A 44 53.21 -11.66 9.61
N PRO A 45 53.58 -10.38 9.37
CA PRO A 45 53.06 -9.59 8.28
C PRO A 45 53.25 -10.30 6.94
N GLY A 46 52.18 -10.42 6.15
CA GLY A 46 52.22 -11.09 4.85
C GLY A 46 52.11 -12.62 4.90
N ARG A 47 51.69 -13.22 6.02
CA ARG A 47 51.28 -14.63 6.07
C ARG A 47 49.85 -14.79 6.57
N CYS A 48 49.16 -15.80 6.03
CA CYS A 48 47.79 -16.12 6.42
C CYS A 48 47.81 -16.76 7.81
N PRO A 49 47.02 -16.29 8.79
CA PRO A 49 47.01 -16.89 10.12
C PRO A 49 46.47 -18.32 10.13
N CYS A 50 45.61 -18.67 9.16
CA CYS A 50 44.98 -19.98 9.08
C CYS A 50 45.93 -21.05 8.51
N CYS A 51 46.49 -20.83 7.32
CA CYS A 51 47.32 -21.82 6.63
C CYS A 51 48.83 -21.49 6.63
N ARG A 52 49.24 -20.34 7.18
CA ARG A 52 50.63 -19.85 7.21
C ARG A 52 51.27 -19.59 5.84
N GLU A 53 50.50 -19.69 4.76
CA GLU A 53 50.93 -19.34 3.40
C GLU A 53 51.17 -17.84 3.25
N SER A 54 52.07 -17.46 2.34
CA SER A 54 52.34 -16.06 2.01
C SER A 54 51.10 -15.40 1.40
N VAL A 55 50.70 -14.26 1.97
CA VAL A 55 49.60 -13.44 1.47
C VAL A 55 50.15 -12.40 0.51
N LEU A 56 49.75 -12.52 -0.76
CA LEU A 56 50.12 -11.57 -1.81
C LEU A 56 49.31 -10.28 -1.70
N SER A 57 48.02 -10.40 -1.35
CA SER A 57 47.13 -9.28 -1.14
C SER A 57 45.95 -9.66 -0.26
N TRP A 58 45.37 -8.65 0.39
CA TRP A 58 44.08 -8.74 1.06
C TRP A 58 43.05 -8.05 0.18
N ILE A 59 42.03 -8.78 -0.26
CA ILE A 59 40.96 -8.23 -1.10
C ILE A 59 39.64 -8.18 -0.33
N PRO A 60 38.79 -7.17 -0.58
CA PRO A 60 37.45 -7.15 -0.01
C PRO A 60 36.70 -8.42 -0.34
N CYS A 61 35.98 -8.97 0.65
CA CYS A 61 35.21 -10.18 0.45
C CYS A 61 34.10 -9.96 -0.62
N PRO A 62 33.93 -10.87 -1.59
CA PRO A 62 32.92 -10.73 -2.63
C PRO A 62 31.48 -10.62 -2.05
N PRO A 63 30.55 -9.90 -2.72
CA PRO A 63 29.19 -9.68 -2.21
C PRO A 63 28.43 -10.96 -1.82
N ILE A 64 28.67 -12.07 -2.52
CA ILE A 64 28.04 -13.37 -2.24
C ILE A 64 28.36 -13.89 -0.83
N PHE A 65 29.58 -13.65 -0.34
CA PHE A 65 29.98 -14.05 1.00
C PHE A 65 29.34 -13.18 2.08
N LYS A 66 29.05 -11.91 1.80
CA LYS A 66 28.32 -11.03 2.73
C LYS A 66 26.90 -11.52 2.96
N SER A 67 26.20 -11.89 1.88
CA SER A 67 24.86 -12.50 1.96
C SER A 67 24.90 -13.85 2.68
N MET A 68 25.92 -14.67 2.42
CA MET A 68 26.13 -15.93 3.12
C MET A 68 26.34 -15.72 4.62
N LEU A 69 27.17 -14.77 5.04
CA LEU A 69 27.40 -14.46 6.45
C LEU A 69 26.13 -13.97 7.16
N GLU A 70 25.27 -13.20 6.49
CA GLU A 70 23.98 -12.80 7.04
C GLU A 70 23.03 -13.99 7.21
N SER A 71 22.98 -14.88 6.22
CA SER A 71 22.19 -16.11 6.28
C SER A 71 22.69 -17.03 7.40
N GLU A 72 24.01 -17.16 7.54
CA GLU A 72 24.65 -17.99 8.56
C GLU A 72 24.48 -17.41 9.96
N LEU A 73 24.63 -16.10 10.14
CA LEU A 73 24.33 -15.43 11.41
C LEU A 73 22.88 -15.68 11.84
N LYS A 74 21.92 -15.51 10.92
CA LYS A 74 20.50 -15.78 11.19
C LYS A 74 20.25 -17.25 11.50
N ARG A 75 20.89 -18.17 10.76
CA ARG A 75 20.78 -19.62 10.98
C ARG A 75 21.34 -20.01 12.34
N ALA A 76 22.52 -19.53 12.70
CA ALA A 76 23.18 -19.77 13.98
C ALA A 76 22.35 -19.23 15.15
N LEU A 77 21.85 -17.99 15.04
CA LEU A 77 20.99 -17.36 16.05
C LEU A 77 19.57 -17.97 16.12
N ALA A 78 19.12 -18.69 15.09
CA ALA A 78 17.82 -19.37 15.06
C ALA A 78 17.87 -20.81 15.57
N PHE A 79 19.04 -21.44 15.60
CA PHE A 79 19.16 -22.83 16.03
C PHE A 79 18.89 -22.96 17.53
N ARG A 80 18.08 -23.96 17.91
CA ARG A 80 17.69 -24.25 19.29
C ARG A 80 18.03 -25.69 19.63
N ASP A 81 18.47 -25.94 20.87
CA ASP A 81 18.64 -27.29 21.39
C ASP A 81 17.27 -27.90 21.70
N ASP A 82 17.25 -29.17 22.11
CA ASP A 82 16.02 -29.90 22.44
C ASP A 82 15.28 -29.29 23.65
N ALA A 83 15.93 -28.43 24.44
CA ALA A 83 15.35 -27.69 25.54
C ALA A 83 14.88 -26.27 25.14
N GLY A 84 14.99 -25.90 23.86
CA GLY A 84 14.60 -24.60 23.33
C GLY A 84 15.61 -23.49 23.61
N ASN A 85 16.84 -23.80 24.04
CA ASN A 85 17.91 -22.82 24.25
C ASN A 85 18.70 -22.59 22.95
N PRO A 86 19.24 -21.39 22.71
CA PRO A 86 20.14 -21.15 21.58
C PRO A 86 21.36 -22.08 21.62
N VAL A 87 21.61 -22.84 20.54
CA VAL A 87 22.80 -23.73 20.46
C VAL A 87 24.09 -22.95 20.31
N VAL A 88 24.05 -21.83 19.59
CA VAL A 88 25.14 -20.85 19.57
C VAL A 88 24.77 -19.79 20.59
N THR A 89 25.57 -19.67 21.64
CA THR A 89 25.42 -18.59 22.61
C THR A 89 26.18 -17.38 22.11
N HIS A 90 25.76 -16.21 22.58
CA HIS A 90 26.43 -14.96 22.23
C HIS A 90 27.88 -14.88 22.71
N ASN A 91 28.26 -15.64 23.76
CA ASN A 91 29.64 -15.79 24.20
C ASN A 91 30.52 -16.50 23.15
N ASP A 92 29.91 -17.24 22.24
CA ASP A 92 30.59 -17.95 21.14
C ASP A 92 30.83 -17.04 19.92
N ILE A 93 30.32 -15.79 19.97
CA ILE A 93 30.42 -14.82 18.87
C ILE A 93 31.26 -13.63 19.34
N HIS A 94 32.40 -13.42 18.69
CA HIS A 94 33.23 -12.24 18.91
C HIS A 94 32.46 -10.94 18.61
N PHE A 95 32.42 -10.01 19.58
CA PHE A 95 31.81 -8.69 19.43
C PHE A 95 32.90 -7.60 19.39
N ASN A 96 33.19 -7.06 18.19
CA ASN A 96 34.21 -6.01 18.04
C ASN A 96 33.66 -4.64 18.44
N MET A 97 33.88 -4.26 19.70
CA MET A 97 33.38 -3.01 20.27
C MET A 97 33.90 -1.76 19.52
N ASN A 98 35.15 -1.76 19.06
CA ASN A 98 35.74 -0.58 18.40
C ASN A 98 35.08 -0.32 17.05
N GLN A 99 34.85 -1.37 16.28
CA GLN A 99 34.14 -1.27 15.01
C GLN A 99 32.66 -0.92 15.22
N PHE A 100 32.02 -1.49 16.24
CA PHE A 100 30.66 -1.11 16.62
C PHE A 100 30.54 0.40 16.89
N VAL A 101 31.43 0.98 17.69
CA VAL A 101 31.46 2.43 17.97
C VAL A 101 31.64 3.24 16.68
N LYS A 102 32.53 2.81 15.77
CA LYS A 102 32.73 3.47 14.48
C LYS A 102 31.43 3.48 13.65
N ILE A 103 30.72 2.36 13.61
CA ILE A 103 29.45 2.21 12.89
C ILE A 103 28.35 3.06 13.52
N VAL A 104 28.20 3.04 14.85
CA VAL A 104 27.17 3.84 15.54
C VAL A 104 27.39 5.35 15.34
N ASN A 105 28.65 5.79 15.30
CA ASN A 105 29.00 7.19 15.11
C ASN A 105 29.03 7.64 13.65
N GLN A 106 28.87 6.73 12.70
CA GLN A 106 28.86 7.07 11.28
C GLN A 106 27.57 7.83 10.93
N LYS A 107 27.72 9.12 10.62
CA LYS A 107 26.63 10.00 10.24
C LYS A 107 26.34 9.92 8.74
N LYS A 108 25.08 10.16 8.38
CA LYS A 108 24.70 10.38 6.99
C LYS A 108 25.44 11.60 6.45
N VAL A 109 26.18 11.42 5.37
CA VAL A 109 26.79 12.53 4.63
C VAL A 109 26.07 12.67 3.31
N ILE A 110 25.59 13.88 3.02
CA ILE A 110 24.88 14.22 1.80
C ILE A 110 25.70 15.31 1.10
N ASP A 111 25.91 15.18 -0.20
CA ASP A 111 26.56 16.22 -0.99
C ASP A 111 25.64 17.43 -1.23
N GLU A 112 26.21 18.50 -1.81
CA GLU A 112 25.48 19.73 -2.14
C GLU A 112 24.31 19.51 -3.11
N LYS A 113 24.26 18.36 -3.79
CA LYS A 113 23.20 17.97 -4.75
C LYS A 113 22.15 17.05 -4.12
N GLY A 114 22.21 16.82 -2.81
CA GLY A 114 21.27 15.95 -2.11
C GLY A 114 21.56 14.45 -2.26
N LYS A 115 22.67 14.05 -2.89
CA LYS A 115 23.07 12.65 -3.02
C LYS A 115 23.75 12.18 -1.73
N THR A 116 23.32 11.02 -1.24
CA THR A 116 23.94 10.42 -0.05
C THR A 116 25.33 9.90 -0.43
N LEU A 117 26.37 10.50 0.16
CA LEU A 117 27.76 10.07 0.03
C LEU A 117 28.09 8.94 1.02
N LEU A 118 27.50 8.97 2.21
CA LEU A 118 27.62 7.93 3.23
C LEU A 118 26.27 7.69 3.89
N GLU A 119 25.89 6.42 4.04
CA GLU A 119 24.72 6.01 4.81
C GLU A 119 25.00 6.10 6.31
N GLU A 120 23.95 6.23 7.13
CA GLU A 120 24.06 6.08 8.58
C GLU A 120 24.56 4.67 8.90
N GLY A 121 25.59 4.54 9.74
CA GLY A 121 26.26 3.25 9.90
C GLY A 121 25.33 2.13 10.38
N LEU A 122 24.38 2.44 11.28
CA LEU A 122 23.38 1.48 11.76
C LEU A 122 22.40 0.99 10.68
N LYS A 123 22.29 1.69 9.54
CA LYS A 123 21.48 1.29 8.38
C LYS A 123 22.28 0.53 7.33
N THR A 124 23.60 0.42 7.49
CA THR A 124 24.44 -0.40 6.61
C THR A 124 24.29 -1.89 6.96
N PRO A 125 24.61 -2.81 6.04
CA PRO A 125 24.60 -4.25 6.33
C PRO A 125 25.46 -4.67 7.55
N ILE A 126 26.53 -3.92 7.83
CA ILE A 126 27.37 -4.16 9.01
C ILE A 126 26.62 -3.73 10.28
N GLY A 127 25.98 -2.56 10.26
CA GLY A 127 25.16 -2.07 11.37
C GLY A 127 23.95 -2.97 11.67
N GLU A 128 23.32 -3.53 10.63
CA GLU A 128 22.23 -4.48 10.80
C GLU A 128 22.69 -5.78 11.46
N ARG A 129 23.88 -6.30 11.09
CA ARG A 129 24.46 -7.50 11.74
C ARG A 129 24.72 -7.26 13.23
N TYR A 130 25.28 -6.11 13.62
CA TYR A 130 25.46 -5.75 15.03
C TYR A 130 24.12 -5.63 15.76
N SER A 131 23.13 -5.01 15.12
CA SER A 131 21.78 -4.85 15.68
C SER A 131 21.10 -6.20 15.92
N GLU A 132 21.27 -7.14 15.00
CA GLU A 132 20.69 -8.48 15.11
C GLU A 132 21.41 -9.33 16.15
N LEU A 133 22.74 -9.23 16.23
CA LEU A 133 23.51 -9.87 17.30
C LEU A 133 23.08 -9.36 18.68
N LEU A 134 23.01 -8.03 18.87
CA LEU A 134 22.58 -7.43 20.13
C LEU A 134 21.13 -7.78 20.50
N ALA A 135 20.25 -7.93 19.51
CA ALA A 135 18.86 -8.30 19.76
C ALA A 135 18.68 -9.77 20.18
N ASN A 136 19.66 -10.63 19.89
CA ASN A 136 19.61 -12.06 20.17
C ASN A 136 20.62 -12.52 21.23
N ALA A 137 21.49 -11.63 21.70
CA ALA A 137 22.45 -11.90 22.76
C ALA A 137 21.88 -11.53 24.13
N THR A 138 21.88 -12.46 25.09
CA THR A 138 21.27 -12.18 26.39
C THR A 138 22.03 -11.13 27.19
N ASN A 139 23.36 -11.04 27.07
CA ASN A 139 24.19 -10.13 27.88
C ASN A 139 24.98 -9.07 27.10
N HIS A 140 25.32 -9.28 25.81
CA HIS A 140 26.19 -8.35 25.06
C HIS A 140 25.73 -6.90 25.13
N LEU A 141 24.42 -6.66 25.14
CA LEU A 141 23.88 -5.30 25.23
C LEU A 141 24.29 -4.59 26.54
N ASN A 142 24.46 -5.33 27.62
CA ASN A 142 24.79 -4.86 28.96
C ASN A 142 26.30 -4.94 29.26
N ASP A 143 27.01 -5.86 28.63
CA ASP A 143 28.41 -6.13 28.95
C ASP A 143 29.29 -4.93 28.67
N LYS A 144 30.09 -4.56 29.68
CA LYS A 144 31.09 -3.51 29.53
C LYS A 144 32.31 -4.09 28.85
N ALA A 145 32.87 -3.39 27.87
CA ALA A 145 34.16 -3.77 27.32
C ALA A 145 35.20 -3.88 28.45
N ALA A 146 35.88 -5.01 28.54
CA ALA A 146 36.90 -5.24 29.57
C ALA A 146 38.18 -4.44 29.28
N GLU A 147 38.50 -4.24 28.00
CA GLU A 147 39.77 -3.67 27.55
C GLU A 147 39.58 -2.72 26.35
N GLY A 148 40.62 -1.96 26.00
CA GLY A 148 40.65 -1.05 24.85
C GLY A 148 40.13 0.38 25.11
N THR A 149 40.01 1.18 24.05
CA THR A 149 39.61 2.61 24.11
C THR A 149 38.18 2.85 24.60
N HIS A 150 37.40 1.78 24.75
CA HIS A 150 36.01 1.81 25.20
C HIS A 150 35.79 0.98 26.47
N ALA A 151 36.87 0.62 27.18
CA ALA A 151 36.79 -0.08 28.45
C ALA A 151 35.78 0.59 29.41
N GLY A 152 34.93 -0.22 30.03
CA GLY A 152 33.88 0.24 30.94
C GLY A 152 32.59 0.75 30.27
N LYS A 153 32.54 0.84 28.93
CA LYS A 153 31.31 1.19 28.19
C LYS A 153 30.60 -0.07 27.68
N SER A 154 29.27 -0.07 27.76
CA SER A 154 28.41 -1.11 27.20
C SER A 154 27.84 -0.70 25.83
N PRO A 155 27.44 -1.66 24.97
CA PRO A 155 26.83 -1.34 23.67
C PRO A 155 25.56 -0.50 23.80
N ILE A 156 24.75 -0.72 24.84
CA ILE A 156 23.56 0.11 25.06
C ILE A 156 23.89 1.56 25.36
N ALA A 157 24.97 1.83 26.12
CA ALA A 157 25.42 3.19 26.38
C ALA A 157 25.91 3.87 25.10
N ILE A 158 26.57 3.11 24.22
CA ILE A 158 27.01 3.59 22.91
C ILE A 158 25.83 3.89 22.00
N LEU A 159 24.82 3.01 21.93
CA LEU A 159 23.59 3.25 21.16
C LEU A 159 22.83 4.47 21.70
N ALA A 160 22.69 4.59 23.01
CA ALA A 160 22.00 5.72 23.63
C ALA A 160 22.69 7.07 23.37
N SER A 161 23.99 7.07 23.06
CA SER A 161 24.76 8.30 22.78
C SER A 161 24.48 8.93 21.42
N THR A 162 23.77 8.26 20.52
CA THR A 162 23.40 8.79 19.21
C THR A 162 21.90 8.72 18.96
N GLN A 163 21.35 9.63 18.15
CA GLN A 163 19.92 9.61 17.84
C GLN A 163 19.53 8.32 17.11
N SER A 164 20.29 7.92 16.08
CA SER A 164 20.01 6.69 15.33
C SER A 164 20.07 5.44 16.22
N GLY A 165 20.96 5.41 17.22
CA GLY A 165 21.03 4.30 18.18
C GLY A 165 19.84 4.29 19.15
N ARG A 166 19.39 5.45 19.65
CA ARG A 166 18.16 5.57 20.45
C ARG A 166 16.92 5.12 19.66
N ASP A 167 16.80 5.53 18.41
CA ASP A 167 15.70 5.14 17.54
C ASP A 167 15.68 3.62 17.29
N LEU A 168 16.86 3.03 17.08
CA LEU A 168 17.01 1.58 16.97
C LEU A 168 16.56 0.87 18.24
N LEU A 169 17.03 1.33 19.41
CA LEU A 169 16.66 0.75 20.71
C LEU A 169 15.14 0.77 20.89
N ARG A 170 14.47 1.90 20.62
CA ARG A 170 13.01 2.03 20.73
C ARG A 170 12.28 1.13 19.74
N LYS A 171 12.75 1.05 18.49
CA LYS A 171 12.11 0.24 17.43
C LYS A 171 12.02 -1.24 17.82
N LYS A 172 13.01 -1.76 18.52
CA LYS A 172 13.07 -3.17 18.96
C LYS A 172 12.75 -3.35 20.45
N LEU A 173 12.33 -2.29 21.15
CA LEU A 173 12.03 -2.33 22.58
C LEU A 173 10.73 -3.08 22.84
N LYS A 174 10.74 -4.00 23.79
CA LYS A 174 9.55 -4.66 24.35
C LYS A 174 9.57 -4.50 25.86
N ILE A 175 8.44 -4.14 26.44
CA ILE A 175 8.26 -4.07 27.89
C ILE A 175 7.31 -5.20 28.27
N ALA A 176 7.80 -6.14 29.07
CA ALA A 176 7.01 -7.27 29.54
C ALA A 176 7.29 -7.48 31.02
N SER A 177 6.22 -7.52 31.83
CA SER A 177 6.31 -7.71 33.29
C SER A 177 7.25 -6.73 34.00
N GLY A 178 7.28 -5.47 33.57
CA GLY A 178 8.14 -4.42 34.14
C GLY A 178 9.62 -4.50 33.75
N LYS A 179 10.00 -5.43 32.88
CA LYS A 179 11.37 -5.56 32.35
C LYS A 179 11.44 -5.03 30.92
N TYR A 180 12.60 -4.48 30.58
CA TYR A 180 12.89 -3.92 29.26
C TYR A 180 13.68 -4.93 28.44
N PHE A 181 13.27 -5.16 27.20
CA PHE A 181 13.92 -6.10 26.30
C PHE A 181 14.24 -5.44 24.96
N PHE A 182 15.43 -5.69 24.42
CA PHE A 182 15.79 -5.38 23.05
C PHE A 182 15.87 -6.70 22.27
N GLY A 183 14.82 -7.01 21.49
CA GLY A 183 14.65 -8.36 20.95
C GLY A 183 14.35 -9.37 22.06
N ILE A 184 15.26 -10.32 22.30
CA ILE A 184 15.22 -11.26 23.44
C ILE A 184 16.21 -10.88 24.56
N ALA A 185 17.06 -9.88 24.35
CA ALA A 185 18.04 -9.42 25.33
C ALA A 185 17.36 -8.58 26.42
N GLU A 186 17.45 -8.99 27.69
CA GLU A 186 16.98 -8.17 28.81
C GLU A 186 17.96 -7.01 29.03
N ILE A 187 17.44 -5.78 29.11
CA ILE A 187 18.22 -4.60 29.50
C ILE A 187 18.26 -4.57 31.03
N SER A 188 19.45 -4.71 31.60
CA SER A 188 19.63 -4.70 33.05
C SER A 188 19.22 -3.37 33.68
N VAL A 189 18.81 -3.40 34.94
CA VAL A 189 18.46 -2.21 35.72
C VAL A 189 19.66 -1.27 35.85
N GLU A 190 20.87 -1.83 35.94
CA GLU A 190 22.12 -1.09 35.97
C GLU A 190 22.36 -0.34 34.66
N SER A 191 22.14 -1.00 33.51
CA SER A 191 22.22 -0.38 32.19
C SER A 191 21.21 0.75 32.01
N LEU A 192 19.96 0.56 32.47
CA LEU A 192 18.91 1.58 32.40
C LEU A 192 19.29 2.87 33.14
N LYS A 193 20.05 2.75 34.24
CA LYS A 193 20.51 3.88 35.07
C LYS A 193 21.74 4.60 34.51
N ILE A 194 22.38 4.10 33.46
CA ILE A 194 23.56 4.75 32.86
C ILE A 194 23.16 6.13 32.35
N GLN A 195 23.93 7.16 32.73
CA GLN A 195 23.72 8.53 32.29
C GLN A 195 24.41 8.78 30.94
N VAL A 196 23.65 9.22 29.95
CA VAL A 196 24.11 9.60 28.61
C VAL A 196 23.49 10.96 28.28
N ASP A 197 24.35 11.95 28.02
CA ASP A 197 23.95 13.34 27.75
C ASP A 197 23.02 13.92 28.83
N GLY A 198 23.29 13.60 30.11
CA GLY A 198 22.55 14.13 31.26
C GLY A 198 21.20 13.46 31.54
N LYS A 199 20.89 12.33 30.89
CA LYS A 199 19.72 11.52 31.18
C LYS A 199 20.06 10.04 31.29
N SER A 200 19.30 9.32 32.08
CA SER A 200 19.37 7.86 32.12
C SER A 200 18.92 7.25 30.79
N ILE A 201 19.40 6.04 30.47
CA ILE A 201 18.94 5.30 29.30
C ILE A 201 17.43 5.02 29.42
N GLU A 202 16.92 4.76 30.62
CA GLU A 202 15.48 4.62 30.87
C GLU A 202 14.68 5.85 30.42
N GLU A 203 15.14 7.05 30.78
CA GLU A 203 14.52 8.31 30.34
C GLU A 203 14.60 8.50 28.83
N TRP A 204 15.67 8.06 28.18
CA TRP A 204 15.79 8.07 26.72
C TRP A 204 14.83 7.09 26.04
N LEU A 205 14.57 5.93 26.65
CA LEU A 205 13.69 4.91 26.11
C LEU A 205 12.21 5.17 26.40
N ASN A 206 11.89 6.06 27.34
CA ASN A 206 10.52 6.44 27.66
C ASN A 206 9.94 7.40 26.60
N PRO A 207 8.98 6.96 25.76
CA PRO A 207 8.48 7.75 24.63
C PRO A 207 7.83 9.06 25.06
N THR A 208 7.20 9.08 26.24
CA THR A 208 6.40 10.22 26.74
C THR A 208 7.26 11.46 27.02
N ILE A 209 8.52 11.28 27.42
CA ILE A 209 9.43 12.39 27.78
C ILE A 209 10.03 13.02 26.52
N GLU A 210 10.39 12.23 25.50
CA GLU A 210 10.94 12.76 24.26
C GLU A 210 9.87 13.39 23.36
N LEU A 211 8.66 12.82 23.31
CA LEU A 211 7.51 13.43 22.65
C LEU A 211 7.19 14.80 23.24
N ALA A 212 7.21 14.95 24.56
CA ALA A 212 6.98 16.24 25.22
C ALA A 212 8.05 17.29 24.86
N MET A 213 9.33 16.87 24.76
CA MET A 213 10.42 17.78 24.40
C MET A 213 10.47 18.13 22.92
N GLN A 214 10.20 17.16 22.03
CA GLN A 214 10.05 17.41 20.60
C GLN A 214 8.84 18.28 20.31
N GLU A 215 7.72 18.04 21.01
CA GLU A 215 6.55 18.90 20.96
C GLU A 215 6.87 20.32 21.44
N GLN A 216 7.65 20.50 22.50
CA GLN A 216 8.08 21.81 22.96
C GLN A 216 9.03 22.52 21.97
N ALA A 217 9.96 21.78 21.34
CA ALA A 217 10.87 22.32 20.33
C ALA A 217 10.17 22.63 18.99
N ILE A 218 9.14 21.86 18.62
CA ILE A 218 8.29 22.10 17.45
C ILE A 218 7.34 23.27 17.74
N ARG A 219 6.72 23.34 18.93
CA ARG A 219 5.89 24.47 19.37
C ARG A 219 6.66 25.79 19.43
N ALA A 220 7.97 25.76 19.72
CA ALA A 220 8.83 26.94 19.67
C ALA A 220 9.17 27.40 18.23
N LYS A 221 9.00 26.53 17.23
CA LYS A 221 9.31 26.82 15.80
C LYS A 221 8.10 27.14 14.94
N ILE A 222 6.90 26.83 15.41
CA ILE A 222 5.63 27.10 14.73
C ILE A 222 5.07 28.41 15.28
N THR A 223 4.84 29.41 14.43
CA THR A 223 4.18 30.65 14.86
C THR A 223 2.77 30.34 15.38
N ALA A 224 2.29 31.10 16.36
CA ALA A 224 0.95 30.88 16.95
C ALA A 224 -0.17 30.82 15.89
N GLU A 225 0.04 31.50 14.75
CA GLU A 225 -0.82 31.50 13.57
C GLU A 225 -0.86 30.16 12.83
N GLN A 226 0.30 29.53 12.57
CA GLN A 226 0.38 28.23 11.92
C GLN A 226 -0.17 27.11 12.80
N LEU A 227 0.03 27.21 14.12
CA LEU A 227 -0.54 26.27 15.08
C LEU A 227 -2.07 26.42 15.17
N SER A 228 -2.57 27.66 15.07
CA SER A 228 -4.01 27.95 14.99
C SER A 228 -4.64 27.37 13.72
N GLU A 229 -4.03 27.55 12.55
CA GLU A 229 -4.52 26.99 11.28
C GLU A 229 -4.48 25.46 11.26
N PHE A 230 -3.38 24.85 11.73
CA PHE A 230 -3.28 23.40 11.81
C PHE A 230 -4.29 22.82 12.80
N ASN A 231 -4.47 23.45 13.97
CA ASN A 231 -5.47 22.99 14.94
C ASN A 231 -6.90 23.22 14.42
N LYS A 232 -7.16 24.27 13.65
CA LYS A 232 -8.44 24.50 12.97
C LYS A 232 -8.69 23.42 11.92
N ALA A 233 -7.70 23.10 11.09
CA ALA A 233 -7.79 22.04 10.09
C ALA A 233 -7.93 20.64 10.73
N ARG A 234 -7.21 20.37 11.83
CA ARG A 234 -7.31 19.12 12.60
C ARG A 234 -8.65 19.01 13.33
N TYR A 235 -9.16 20.11 13.88
CA TYR A 235 -10.47 20.17 14.53
C TYR A 235 -11.58 19.96 13.51
N GLU A 236 -11.53 20.61 12.34
CA GLU A 236 -12.47 20.36 11.24
C GLU A 236 -12.37 18.92 10.73
N PHE A 237 -11.16 18.37 10.55
CA PHE A 237 -10.99 16.98 10.13
C PHE A 237 -11.53 15.98 11.16
N VAL A 238 -11.26 16.19 12.46
CA VAL A 238 -11.76 15.34 13.55
C VAL A 238 -13.27 15.55 13.75
N ARG A 239 -13.81 16.75 13.50
CA ARG A 239 -15.25 17.04 13.51
C ARG A 239 -15.95 16.30 12.38
N THR A 240 -15.44 16.40 11.15
CA THR A 240 -15.96 15.65 10.00
C THR A 240 -15.83 14.16 10.23
N ALA A 241 -14.72 13.66 10.77
CA ALA A 241 -14.52 12.24 11.07
C ALA A 241 -15.39 11.72 12.23
N ARG A 242 -15.64 12.53 13.28
CA ARG A 242 -16.48 12.17 14.44
C ARG A 242 -17.99 12.29 14.17
N LEU A 243 -18.40 13.07 13.17
CA LEU A 243 -19.79 13.07 12.68
C LEU A 243 -20.21 11.70 12.11
N PHE A 244 -19.27 10.80 11.83
CA PHE A 244 -19.55 9.43 11.37
C PHE A 244 -19.67 8.40 12.50
N SER A 245 -19.63 8.81 13.78
CA SER A 245 -19.79 7.92 14.94
C SER A 245 -20.50 8.62 16.10
N HIS A 246 -21.74 9.07 15.88
CA HIS A 246 -22.66 9.36 16.99
C HIS A 246 -23.68 8.24 17.15
N PRO A 247 -23.75 7.59 18.32
CA PRO A 247 -25.02 7.08 18.83
C PRO A 247 -25.88 8.31 19.12
N ARG A 248 -27.02 8.46 18.44
CA ARG A 248 -27.96 9.54 18.74
C ARG A 248 -28.89 9.10 19.85
N ASP A 249 -28.71 9.70 21.02
CA ASP A 249 -29.73 9.75 22.05
C ASP A 249 -30.82 10.75 21.63
N ASN A 250 -32.03 10.21 21.45
CA ASN A 250 -33.36 10.82 21.53
C ASN A 250 -33.42 12.35 21.67
N ALA A 251 -33.54 13.07 20.54
CA ALA A 251 -34.12 14.40 20.51
C ALA A 251 -34.96 14.56 19.24
N GLU A 252 -36.25 14.81 19.42
CA GLU A 252 -37.24 15.14 18.39
C GLU A 252 -36.85 16.45 17.67
N ALA A 253 -35.93 16.36 16.71
CA ALA A 253 -35.63 17.47 15.81
C ALA A 253 -36.49 17.34 14.56
N ASN A 254 -37.32 18.36 14.28
CA ASN A 254 -37.98 18.54 12.99
C ASN A 254 -36.93 18.48 11.88
N TYR A 255 -36.79 17.32 11.24
CA TYR A 255 -35.82 17.09 10.19
C TYR A 255 -36.28 17.81 8.92
N SER A 256 -35.47 18.74 8.40
CA SER A 256 -35.75 19.34 7.10
C SER A 256 -35.59 18.26 6.02
N PRO A 257 -36.51 18.16 5.03
CA PRO A 257 -36.38 17.20 3.94
C PRO A 257 -35.03 17.28 3.20
N CYS A 258 -34.46 18.48 3.09
CA CYS A 258 -33.17 18.70 2.46
C CYS A 258 -32.01 18.03 3.23
N ASP A 259 -32.06 18.04 4.57
CA ASP A 259 -31.03 17.45 5.42
C ASP A 259 -31.07 15.92 5.31
N ALA A 260 -32.27 15.33 5.31
CA ALA A 260 -32.46 13.89 5.15
C ALA A 260 -31.93 13.38 3.79
N VAL A 261 -32.22 14.11 2.69
CA VAL A 261 -31.70 13.78 1.36
C VAL A 261 -30.17 13.79 1.36
N ASN A 262 -29.55 14.87 1.86
CA ASN A 262 -28.10 15.02 1.85
C ASN A 262 -27.42 13.97 2.73
N ASP A 263 -27.96 13.69 3.93
CA ASP A 263 -27.44 12.69 4.86
C ASP A 263 -27.44 11.28 4.24
N ILE A 264 -28.55 10.88 3.60
CA ILE A 264 -28.68 9.56 2.96
C ILE A 264 -27.84 9.51 1.69
N MET A 265 -27.83 10.57 0.88
CA MET A 265 -26.99 10.68 -0.32
C MET A 265 -25.51 10.46 0.01
N GLN A 266 -25.04 11.04 1.12
CA GLN A 266 -23.66 10.84 1.58
C GLN A 266 -23.36 9.35 1.85
N GLN A 267 -24.31 8.59 2.41
CA GLN A 267 -24.14 7.15 2.62
C GLN A 267 -24.22 6.36 1.31
N VAL A 268 -25.08 6.78 0.37
CA VAL A 268 -25.20 6.20 -0.98
C VAL A 268 -23.86 6.28 -1.71
N VAL A 269 -23.26 7.46 -1.80
CA VAL A 269 -22.01 7.67 -2.55
C VAL A 269 -20.78 7.04 -1.88
N TYR A 270 -20.89 6.65 -0.60
CA TYR A 270 -19.88 5.89 0.14
C TYR A 270 -20.12 4.37 0.13
N GLY A 271 -21.15 3.89 -0.58
CA GLY A 271 -21.46 2.47 -0.71
C GLY A 271 -21.86 1.82 0.63
N GLN A 272 -22.45 2.58 1.56
CA GLN A 272 -22.85 2.11 2.89
C GLN A 272 -24.25 1.49 2.85
N ARG A 273 -24.39 0.36 2.16
CA ARG A 273 -25.70 -0.28 1.87
C ARG A 273 -26.51 -0.59 3.13
N THR A 274 -25.85 -1.13 4.16
CA THR A 274 -26.49 -1.47 5.43
C THR A 274 -27.12 -0.22 6.08
N LYS A 275 -26.36 0.87 6.14
CA LYS A 275 -26.81 2.12 6.77
C LYS A 275 -27.87 2.85 5.95
N VAL A 276 -27.78 2.85 4.62
CA VAL A 276 -28.83 3.41 3.76
C VAL A 276 -30.15 2.68 3.98
N ARG A 277 -30.12 1.34 4.06
CA ARG A 277 -31.32 0.55 4.35
C ARG A 277 -31.92 0.92 5.71
N GLU A 278 -31.10 0.97 6.76
CA GLU A 278 -31.57 1.36 8.10
C GLU A 278 -32.22 2.75 8.10
N MET A 279 -31.62 3.73 7.42
CA MET A 279 -32.16 5.09 7.34
C MET A 279 -33.48 5.15 6.54
N LEU A 280 -33.59 4.44 5.43
CA LEU A 280 -34.81 4.39 4.62
C LEU A 280 -35.93 3.62 5.35
N GLU A 281 -35.61 2.55 6.06
CA GLU A 281 -36.58 1.81 6.88
C GLU A 281 -37.10 2.66 8.03
N GLN A 282 -36.23 3.43 8.70
CA GLN A 282 -36.64 4.36 9.74
C GLN A 282 -37.60 5.42 9.19
N LEU A 283 -37.27 6.04 8.05
CA LEU A 283 -38.15 7.02 7.41
C LEU A 283 -39.49 6.42 6.98
N LYS A 284 -39.48 5.18 6.50
CA LYS A 284 -40.71 4.46 6.14
C LYS A 284 -41.65 4.28 7.34
N GLN A 285 -41.10 4.07 8.53
CA GLN A 285 -41.87 3.88 9.76
C GLN A 285 -42.34 5.21 10.36
N ASP A 286 -41.47 6.23 10.36
CA ASP A 286 -41.71 7.50 11.06
C ASP A 286 -42.48 8.52 10.21
N ASP A 287 -42.10 8.69 8.94
CA ASP A 287 -42.67 9.69 8.03
C ASP A 287 -42.63 9.22 6.55
N PRO A 288 -43.65 8.46 6.10
CA PRO A 288 -43.75 7.99 4.73
C PRO A 288 -43.78 9.11 3.66
N GLN A 289 -44.25 10.32 4.01
CA GLN A 289 -44.28 11.44 3.07
C GLN A 289 -42.88 12.04 2.88
N LEU A 290 -42.12 12.13 3.97
CA LEU A 290 -40.71 12.49 3.90
C LEU A 290 -39.91 11.44 3.11
N LEU A 291 -40.17 10.14 3.31
CA LEU A 291 -39.54 9.09 2.50
C LEU A 291 -39.75 9.33 0.99
N LYS A 292 -40.99 9.57 0.57
CA LYS A 292 -41.30 9.86 -0.85
C LYS A 292 -40.54 11.08 -1.36
N THR A 293 -40.47 12.14 -0.56
CA THR A 293 -39.68 13.33 -0.86
C THR A 293 -38.19 12.99 -1.02
N VAL A 294 -37.64 12.18 -0.11
CA VAL A 294 -36.23 11.77 -0.12
C VAL A 294 -35.87 10.95 -1.36
N LEU A 295 -36.76 10.04 -1.79
CA LEU A 295 -36.55 9.18 -2.95
C LEU A 295 -36.59 9.92 -4.30
N THR A 296 -37.23 11.09 -4.34
CA THR A 296 -37.49 11.84 -5.59
C THR A 296 -36.74 13.18 -5.67
N SER A 297 -36.27 13.69 -4.53
CA SER A 297 -35.52 14.95 -4.47
C SER A 297 -34.04 14.75 -4.80
N VAL A 298 -33.44 15.78 -5.36
CA VAL A 298 -31.98 15.86 -5.56
C VAL A 298 -31.30 16.44 -4.33
N ALA A 299 -30.03 16.10 -4.13
CA ALA A 299 -29.20 16.74 -3.10
C ALA A 299 -29.17 18.26 -3.30
N THR A 300 -29.34 19.01 -2.21
CA THR A 300 -29.37 20.48 -2.23
C THR A 300 -27.99 21.10 -2.07
N THR A 301 -27.03 20.32 -1.59
CA THR A 301 -25.62 20.71 -1.49
C THR A 301 -24.77 19.72 -2.28
N PRO A 302 -23.65 20.17 -2.88
CA PRO A 302 -22.70 19.27 -3.51
C PRO A 302 -22.20 18.20 -2.53
N ILE A 303 -22.38 16.93 -2.87
CA ILE A 303 -21.92 15.80 -2.07
C ILE A 303 -20.63 15.27 -2.67
N ILE A 304 -19.56 15.19 -1.88
CA ILE A 304 -18.27 14.67 -2.35
C ILE A 304 -18.19 13.20 -1.99
N ASP A 305 -18.01 12.35 -3.02
CA ASP A 305 -17.78 10.92 -2.82
C ASP A 305 -16.34 10.66 -2.31
N TYR A 306 -16.06 9.42 -1.94
CA TYR A 306 -14.74 9.05 -1.42
C TYR A 306 -13.58 9.20 -2.46
N SER A 307 -13.89 9.26 -3.76
CA SER A 307 -12.92 9.47 -4.85
C SER A 307 -12.61 10.96 -5.10
N GLY A 308 -13.34 11.85 -4.41
CA GLY A 308 -13.26 13.30 -4.60
C GLY A 308 -14.17 13.82 -5.73
N LYS A 309 -15.07 12.97 -6.26
CA LYS A 309 -16.05 13.35 -7.26
C LYS A 309 -17.20 14.09 -6.59
N THR A 310 -17.56 15.23 -7.15
CA THR A 310 -18.73 15.99 -6.71
C THR A 310 -19.99 15.44 -7.38
N ILE A 311 -20.98 15.07 -6.57
CA ILE A 311 -22.30 14.61 -6.97
C ILE A 311 -23.28 15.75 -6.73
N GLU A 312 -23.89 16.23 -7.82
CA GLU A 312 -24.83 17.34 -7.83
C GLU A 312 -26.03 16.99 -8.72
N ASN A 313 -27.20 17.53 -8.39
CA ASN A 313 -28.41 17.40 -9.21
C ASN A 313 -28.80 15.94 -9.51
N MET A 314 -28.55 15.02 -8.58
CA MET A 314 -28.94 13.62 -8.67
C MET A 314 -29.83 13.23 -7.50
N THR A 315 -30.82 12.38 -7.76
CA THR A 315 -31.54 11.64 -6.72
C THR A 315 -30.68 10.50 -6.18
N LEU A 316 -31.09 9.89 -5.06
CA LEU A 316 -30.40 8.73 -4.48
C LEU A 316 -30.19 7.60 -5.50
N LEU A 317 -31.24 7.26 -6.26
CA LEU A 317 -31.19 6.19 -7.26
C LEU A 317 -30.27 6.57 -8.43
N GLN A 318 -30.31 7.81 -8.89
CA GLN A 318 -29.42 8.28 -9.96
C GLN A 318 -27.95 8.23 -9.54
N ALA A 319 -27.63 8.63 -8.32
CA ALA A 319 -26.26 8.56 -7.80
C ALA A 319 -25.75 7.12 -7.71
N ALA A 320 -26.58 6.20 -7.19
CA ALA A 320 -26.26 4.77 -7.14
C ALA A 320 -26.07 4.17 -8.55
N ALA A 321 -26.95 4.50 -9.48
CA ALA A 321 -26.89 4.04 -10.87
C ALA A 321 -25.69 4.62 -11.63
N ALA A 322 -25.35 5.89 -11.41
CA ALA A 322 -24.18 6.52 -12.00
C ALA A 322 -22.87 5.89 -11.51
N ALA A 323 -22.85 5.39 -10.27
CA ALA A 323 -21.76 4.60 -9.71
C ALA A 323 -21.75 3.13 -10.17
N GLY A 324 -22.81 2.66 -10.85
CA GLY A 324 -22.99 1.24 -11.17
C GLY A 324 -23.13 0.36 -9.92
N ASP A 325 -23.67 0.90 -8.82
CA ASP A 325 -23.88 0.17 -7.57
C ASP A 325 -25.16 -0.68 -7.62
N VAL A 326 -25.09 -1.69 -8.49
CA VAL A 326 -26.05 -2.78 -8.62
C VAL A 326 -25.46 -4.09 -8.15
N SER A 327 -26.34 -5.06 -7.94
CA SER A 327 -26.01 -6.43 -7.55
C SER A 327 -25.07 -7.10 -8.56
N LEU A 328 -24.24 -8.02 -8.06
CA LEU A 328 -23.35 -8.82 -8.90
C LEU A 328 -23.98 -10.14 -9.34
N HIS A 329 -24.92 -10.65 -8.55
CA HIS A 329 -25.57 -11.95 -8.72
C HIS A 329 -27.08 -11.76 -8.52
N PRO A 330 -27.79 -11.20 -9.52
CA PRO A 330 -29.22 -10.92 -9.41
C PRO A 330 -30.05 -12.16 -9.05
N GLU A 331 -29.62 -13.34 -9.48
CA GLU A 331 -30.24 -14.62 -9.17
C GLU A 331 -30.20 -14.99 -7.67
N LEU A 332 -29.28 -14.42 -6.90
CA LEU A 332 -29.14 -14.68 -5.46
C LEU A 332 -29.94 -13.70 -4.60
N ILE A 333 -30.41 -12.57 -5.17
CA ILE A 333 -31.15 -11.53 -4.43
C ILE A 333 -32.40 -12.10 -3.77
N ALA A 334 -33.15 -12.94 -4.49
CA ALA A 334 -34.38 -13.53 -3.97
C ALA A 334 -34.14 -14.44 -2.75
N SER A 335 -32.92 -14.99 -2.62
CA SER A 335 -32.55 -15.90 -1.54
C SER A 335 -31.82 -15.23 -0.37
N ASP A 336 -31.09 -14.14 -0.60
CA ASP A 336 -30.37 -13.42 0.45
C ASP A 336 -30.21 -11.93 0.08
N ILE A 337 -30.83 -11.08 0.91
CA ILE A 337 -30.87 -9.63 0.75
C ILE A 337 -29.46 -8.97 0.79
N LYS A 338 -28.45 -9.67 1.32
CA LYS A 338 -27.05 -9.21 1.35
C LYS A 338 -26.43 -9.08 -0.04
N HIS A 339 -27.00 -9.72 -1.06
CA HIS A 339 -26.51 -9.60 -2.43
C HIS A 339 -27.02 -8.36 -3.18
N GLN A 340 -27.93 -7.58 -2.58
CA GLN A 340 -28.44 -6.35 -3.19
C GLN A 340 -27.34 -5.29 -3.36
N GLY A 341 -27.32 -4.64 -4.52
CA GLY A 341 -26.66 -3.37 -4.72
C GLY A 341 -27.47 -2.20 -4.16
N MET A 342 -26.88 -1.01 -4.16
CA MET A 342 -27.54 0.19 -3.67
C MET A 342 -28.79 0.56 -4.49
N CYS A 343 -28.77 0.34 -5.81
CA CYS A 343 -29.93 0.56 -6.69
C CYS A 343 -31.15 -0.26 -6.24
N GLU A 344 -30.97 -1.55 -5.98
CA GLU A 344 -32.04 -2.48 -5.59
C GLU A 344 -32.56 -2.17 -4.19
N ILE A 345 -31.67 -1.75 -3.28
CA ILE A 345 -32.07 -1.28 -1.95
C ILE A 345 -33.00 -0.09 -2.09
N ILE A 346 -32.58 0.96 -2.80
CA ILE A 346 -33.37 2.19 -2.96
C ILE A 346 -34.70 1.90 -3.68
N GLN A 347 -34.67 1.10 -4.75
CA GLN A 347 -35.89 0.72 -5.50
C GLN A 347 -36.92 -0.01 -4.63
N SER A 348 -36.49 -0.80 -3.64
CA SER A 348 -37.40 -1.54 -2.77
C SER A 348 -38.26 -0.66 -1.84
N TYR A 349 -37.96 0.65 -1.75
CA TYR A 349 -38.71 1.63 -0.98
C TYR A 349 -39.69 2.46 -1.82
N PHE A 350 -39.72 2.31 -3.14
CA PHE A 350 -40.76 2.90 -3.99
C PHE A 350 -42.04 2.06 -3.93
N ASP A 351 -43.20 2.70 -4.04
CA ASP A 351 -44.47 1.96 -4.12
C ASP A 351 -44.57 1.21 -5.45
N ALA A 352 -45.36 0.13 -5.49
CA ALA A 352 -45.57 -0.65 -6.72
C ALA A 352 -46.11 0.19 -7.90
N ASN A 353 -46.76 1.31 -7.61
CA ASN A 353 -47.29 2.26 -8.59
C ASN A 353 -46.27 3.31 -9.05
N ASP A 354 -45.13 3.43 -8.37
CA ASP A 354 -44.08 4.41 -8.68
C ASP A 354 -43.09 3.90 -9.74
N LYS A 355 -43.42 2.82 -10.46
CA LYS A 355 -42.57 2.31 -11.56
C LYS A 355 -42.27 3.40 -12.59
N THR A 356 -43.22 4.28 -12.85
CA THR A 356 -43.06 5.44 -13.73
C THR A 356 -41.96 6.38 -13.23
N GLU A 357 -41.85 6.63 -11.94
CA GLU A 357 -40.83 7.51 -11.36
C GLU A 357 -39.43 6.90 -11.45
N ILE A 358 -39.30 5.61 -11.13
CA ILE A 358 -38.04 4.86 -11.32
C ILE A 358 -37.58 4.96 -12.78
N ASP A 359 -38.51 4.72 -13.72
CA ASP A 359 -38.23 4.78 -15.14
C ASP A 359 -37.86 6.20 -15.60
N THR A 360 -38.49 7.24 -15.04
CA THR A 360 -38.15 8.65 -15.27
C THR A 360 -36.73 8.97 -14.79
N GLN A 361 -36.36 8.53 -13.58
CA GLN A 361 -35.01 8.78 -13.04
C GLN A 361 -33.92 8.10 -13.87
N TYR A 362 -34.16 6.86 -14.33
CA TYR A 362 -33.24 6.17 -15.25
C TYR A 362 -33.19 6.83 -16.63
N ALA A 363 -34.33 7.23 -17.19
CA ALA A 363 -34.36 7.91 -18.48
C ALA A 363 -33.65 9.27 -18.44
N ALA A 364 -33.70 9.98 -17.30
CA ALA A 364 -32.94 11.21 -17.11
C ALA A 364 -31.42 10.96 -17.08
N LEU A 365 -30.98 9.86 -16.47
CA LEU A 365 -29.56 9.50 -16.41
C LEU A 365 -29.04 8.90 -17.73
N PHE A 366 -29.86 8.12 -18.42
CA PHE A 366 -29.53 7.42 -19.66
C PHE A 366 -30.52 7.80 -20.78
N PRO A 367 -30.50 9.05 -21.28
CA PRO A 367 -31.50 9.55 -22.23
C PRO A 367 -31.56 8.78 -23.54
N ASN A 368 -30.43 8.20 -23.95
CA ASN A 368 -30.30 7.38 -25.16
C ASN A 368 -30.34 5.87 -24.87
N GLY A 369 -30.68 5.49 -23.63
CA GLY A 369 -30.63 4.11 -23.15
C GLY A 369 -29.25 3.68 -22.64
N PHE A 370 -29.23 2.60 -21.87
CA PHE A 370 -28.03 2.10 -21.20
C PHE A 370 -26.99 1.57 -22.18
N ASP A 371 -27.39 0.83 -23.21
CA ASP A 371 -26.46 0.28 -24.20
C ASP A 371 -25.70 1.38 -24.94
N ALA A 372 -26.37 2.48 -25.29
CA ALA A 372 -25.72 3.64 -25.91
C ALA A 372 -24.68 4.26 -24.96
N CYS A 373 -25.00 4.37 -23.67
CA CYS A 373 -24.05 4.83 -22.66
C CYS A 373 -22.82 3.90 -22.58
N VAL A 374 -23.02 2.58 -22.56
CA VAL A 374 -21.92 1.61 -22.54
C VAL A 374 -21.02 1.73 -23.78
N GLN A 375 -21.61 1.91 -24.97
CA GLN A 375 -20.81 2.10 -26.19
C GLN A 375 -20.03 3.43 -26.16
N GLU A 376 -20.64 4.50 -25.69
CA GLU A 376 -19.96 5.79 -25.53
C GLU A 376 -18.80 5.70 -24.53
N GLN A 377 -19.00 4.99 -23.41
CA GLN A 377 -17.96 4.77 -22.41
C GLN A 377 -16.76 3.98 -22.96
N LYS A 378 -17.01 2.91 -23.73
CA LYS A 378 -15.96 2.17 -24.45
C LYS A 378 -15.21 3.08 -25.42
N HIS A 379 -15.93 3.82 -26.26
CA HIS A 379 -15.34 4.74 -27.22
C HIS A 379 -14.47 5.82 -26.55
N LYS A 380 -14.93 6.39 -25.43
CA LYS A 380 -14.18 7.36 -24.63
C LYS A 380 -12.90 6.77 -24.03
N ALA A 381 -12.90 5.48 -23.66
CA ALA A 381 -11.72 4.79 -23.17
C ALA A 381 -10.73 4.45 -24.29
N GLU A 382 -11.22 4.00 -25.44
CA GLU A 382 -10.42 3.68 -26.63
C GLU A 382 -9.73 4.91 -27.25
N THR A 383 -10.40 6.06 -27.22
CA THR A 383 -9.88 7.33 -27.74
C THR A 383 -9.02 8.11 -26.73
N PHE A 384 -8.82 7.57 -25.53
CA PHE A 384 -7.99 8.20 -24.50
C PHE A 384 -6.50 7.85 -24.67
N HIS A 385 -5.93 8.36 -25.77
CA HIS A 385 -4.57 8.07 -26.24
C HIS A 385 -3.43 8.33 -25.25
N LEU A 386 -3.71 8.99 -24.13
CA LEU A 386 -2.71 9.28 -23.10
C LEU A 386 -2.18 8.01 -22.43
N LEU A 387 -2.97 6.93 -22.38
CA LEU A 387 -2.51 5.64 -21.86
C LEU A 387 -1.42 5.04 -22.75
N GLU A 388 -1.61 5.06 -24.06
CA GLU A 388 -0.64 4.59 -25.04
C GLU A 388 0.63 5.46 -25.04
N LEU A 389 0.49 6.78 -24.93
CA LEU A 389 1.63 7.70 -24.80
C LEU A 389 2.46 7.41 -23.54
N MET A 390 1.81 7.15 -22.41
CA MET A 390 2.49 6.76 -21.17
C MET A 390 3.16 5.40 -21.29
N LEU A 391 2.51 4.42 -21.93
CA LEU A 391 3.11 3.13 -22.22
C LEU A 391 4.40 3.27 -23.05
N GLY A 392 4.36 4.08 -24.11
CA GLY A 392 5.52 4.39 -24.94
C GLY A 392 6.65 5.04 -24.13
N ALA A 393 6.33 6.03 -23.30
CA ALA A 393 7.29 6.69 -22.43
C ALA A 393 7.95 5.71 -21.44
N ILE A 394 7.16 4.87 -20.76
CA ILE A 394 7.67 3.87 -19.81
C ILE A 394 8.55 2.83 -20.52
N SER A 395 8.15 2.41 -21.72
CA SER A 395 8.90 1.44 -22.52
C SER A 395 10.29 1.96 -22.90
N GLN A 396 10.43 3.25 -23.14
CA GLN A 396 11.70 3.91 -23.53
C GLN A 396 12.50 4.47 -22.35
N ALA A 397 11.95 4.46 -21.14
CA ALA A 397 12.58 5.04 -19.97
C ALA A 397 13.92 4.38 -19.62
N THR A 398 14.88 5.22 -19.23
CA THR A 398 16.18 4.81 -18.69
C THR A 398 16.06 4.35 -17.23
N PRO A 399 17.00 3.55 -16.70
CA PRO A 399 16.98 3.16 -15.29
C PRO A 399 16.89 4.32 -14.31
N ALA A 400 17.63 5.42 -14.55
CA ALA A 400 17.58 6.60 -13.69
C ALA A 400 16.21 7.30 -13.68
N GLU A 401 15.53 7.34 -14.84
CA GLU A 401 14.16 7.87 -14.94
C GLU A 401 13.16 6.98 -14.20
N LEU A 402 13.33 5.65 -14.30
CA LEU A 402 12.50 4.68 -13.57
C LEU A 402 12.66 4.84 -12.06
N ASP A 403 13.90 4.88 -11.57
CA ASP A 403 14.19 5.05 -10.13
C ASP A 403 13.64 6.37 -9.60
N MET A 404 13.79 7.45 -10.37
CA MET A 404 13.21 8.75 -10.02
C MET A 404 11.69 8.67 -9.94
N ALA A 405 11.00 8.13 -10.95
CA ALA A 405 9.54 8.07 -11.02
C ALA A 405 8.92 7.08 -10.01
N LEU A 406 9.67 6.06 -9.60
CA LEU A 406 9.30 5.13 -8.52
C LEU A 406 9.62 5.67 -7.13
N SER A 407 10.48 6.68 -7.01
CA SER A 407 10.72 7.35 -5.72
C SER A 407 9.51 8.17 -5.28
N LEU A 408 9.37 8.37 -3.97
CA LEU A 408 8.31 9.24 -3.41
C LEU A 408 8.31 10.64 -4.04
N ASN A 409 9.48 11.17 -4.39
CA ASN A 409 9.60 12.49 -5.00
C ASN A 409 9.07 12.53 -6.43
N GLY A 410 9.44 11.58 -7.28
CA GLY A 410 8.91 11.51 -8.66
C GLY A 410 7.43 11.10 -8.71
N ALA A 411 6.95 10.48 -7.64
CA ALA A 411 5.54 10.18 -7.46
C ALA A 411 4.73 11.39 -6.98
N ARG A 412 5.29 12.54 -6.59
CA ARG A 412 4.46 13.67 -6.15
C ARG A 412 3.58 14.18 -7.29
N PHE A 413 2.33 14.52 -6.96
CA PHE A 413 1.43 15.17 -7.91
C PHE A 413 1.59 16.68 -7.77
N ASP A 414 2.48 17.24 -8.58
CA ASP A 414 2.69 18.68 -8.65
C ASP A 414 1.90 19.22 -9.86
N GLU A 415 1.01 20.19 -9.62
CA GLU A 415 0.27 20.85 -10.69
C GLU A 415 1.26 21.50 -11.67
N GLN A 416 1.01 21.30 -12.96
CA GLN A 416 1.89 21.83 -13.99
C GLN A 416 1.71 23.35 -14.10
N GLY A 417 2.82 24.09 -14.06
CA GLY A 417 2.80 25.50 -14.44
C GLY A 417 2.42 25.69 -15.91
N ASP A 418 1.89 26.86 -16.26
CA ASP A 418 1.37 27.15 -17.60
C ASP A 418 2.42 26.99 -18.71
N ALA A 419 3.70 27.23 -18.40
CA ALA A 419 4.80 26.96 -19.32
C ALA A 419 4.89 25.47 -19.69
N THR A 420 4.76 24.57 -18.71
CA THR A 420 4.78 23.12 -18.94
C THR A 420 3.51 22.63 -19.62
N ARG A 421 2.35 23.21 -19.31
CA ARG A 421 1.08 22.88 -20.00
C ARG A 421 1.11 23.16 -21.51
N ARG A 422 1.87 24.17 -21.94
CA ARG A 422 2.04 24.54 -23.36
C ARG A 422 2.99 23.63 -24.14
N LYS A 423 3.81 22.83 -23.48
CA LYS A 423 4.70 21.85 -24.13
C LYS A 423 3.88 20.68 -24.71
N SER A 424 4.32 20.16 -25.86
CA SER A 424 3.83 18.87 -26.38
C SER A 424 4.29 17.73 -25.47
N PHE A 425 3.65 16.57 -25.54
CA PHE A 425 3.96 15.44 -24.67
C PHE A 425 5.42 14.96 -24.82
N GLU A 426 5.97 15.04 -26.03
CA GLU A 426 7.34 14.64 -26.38
C GLU A 426 8.38 15.58 -25.76
N GLN A 427 8.03 16.85 -25.58
CA GLN A 427 8.90 17.88 -24.99
C GLN A 427 8.92 17.85 -23.46
N LEU A 428 8.03 17.06 -22.84
CA LEU A 428 7.96 16.93 -21.39
C LEU A 428 9.10 16.03 -20.88
N LEU A 429 9.66 16.42 -19.73
CA LEU A 429 10.50 15.52 -18.94
C LEU A 429 9.68 14.31 -18.48
N PHE A 430 10.36 13.21 -18.13
CA PHE A 430 9.68 11.97 -17.76
C PHE A 430 8.69 12.14 -16.59
N THR A 431 9.07 12.87 -15.54
CA THR A 431 8.17 13.20 -14.42
C THR A 431 7.05 14.16 -14.82
N GLU A 432 7.33 15.13 -15.70
CA GLU A 432 6.30 16.02 -16.26
C GLU A 432 5.25 15.22 -17.06
N LYS A 433 5.63 14.14 -17.76
CA LYS A 433 4.67 13.26 -18.46
C LYS A 433 3.67 12.61 -17.49
N PHE A 434 4.15 12.12 -16.34
CA PHE A 434 3.26 11.57 -15.31
C PHE A 434 2.35 12.63 -14.69
N ASN A 435 2.83 13.85 -14.46
CA ASN A 435 1.99 14.93 -13.95
C ASN A 435 0.92 15.33 -14.98
N ARG A 436 1.26 15.36 -16.28
CA ARG A 436 0.30 15.57 -17.36
C ARG A 436 -0.76 14.48 -17.39
N PHE A 437 -0.33 13.21 -17.30
CA PHE A 437 -1.26 12.07 -17.20
C PHE A 437 -2.23 12.27 -16.05
N ARG A 438 -1.71 12.51 -14.85
CA ARG A 438 -2.54 12.65 -13.65
C ARG A 438 -3.51 13.82 -13.71
N GLU A 439 -3.08 14.97 -14.20
CA GLU A 439 -3.93 16.16 -14.35
C GLU A 439 -5.06 15.93 -15.35
N VAL A 440 -4.74 15.41 -16.55
CA VAL A 440 -5.72 15.14 -17.60
C VAL A 440 -6.69 14.04 -17.18
N SER A 441 -6.19 12.96 -16.59
CA SER A 441 -7.01 11.86 -16.07
C SER A 441 -7.93 12.30 -14.94
N ALA A 442 -7.43 13.03 -13.93
CA ALA A 442 -8.27 13.53 -12.84
C ALA A 442 -9.39 14.43 -13.37
N LYS A 443 -9.06 15.38 -14.26
CA LYS A 443 -10.06 16.25 -14.89
C LYS A 443 -11.10 15.43 -15.67
N ARG A 444 -10.67 14.41 -16.41
CA ARG A 444 -11.56 13.54 -17.18
C ARG A 444 -12.50 12.74 -16.27
N PHE A 445 -11.94 11.98 -15.33
CA PHE A 445 -12.71 11.03 -14.51
C PHE A 445 -13.66 11.74 -13.53
N LEU A 446 -13.24 12.88 -12.98
CA LEU A 446 -14.09 13.71 -12.12
C LEU A 446 -15.18 14.45 -12.91
N GLY A 447 -14.94 14.75 -14.20
CA GLY A 447 -15.87 15.49 -15.06
C GLY A 447 -16.97 14.65 -15.72
N GLU A 448 -16.88 13.33 -15.73
CA GLU A 448 -17.94 12.45 -16.27
C GLU A 448 -19.04 12.26 -15.24
N SER A 449 -20.33 12.37 -15.58
CA SER A 449 -21.42 12.16 -14.62
C SER A 449 -21.59 10.69 -14.22
N ILE A 450 -21.37 9.77 -15.16
CA ILE A 450 -21.48 8.32 -14.96
C ILE A 450 -20.07 7.74 -14.92
N PHE A 451 -19.80 6.89 -13.93
CA PHE A 451 -18.52 6.21 -13.82
C PHE A 451 -18.24 5.32 -15.04
N ASN A 452 -17.08 5.53 -15.67
CA ASN A 452 -16.62 4.74 -16.82
C ASN A 452 -15.55 3.72 -16.41
N PRO A 453 -15.90 2.43 -16.23
CA PRO A 453 -14.94 1.41 -15.85
C PRO A 453 -13.97 1.02 -16.97
N TYR A 454 -14.26 1.39 -18.22
CA TYR A 454 -13.46 0.96 -19.38
C TYR A 454 -12.10 1.64 -19.44
N TYR A 455 -11.90 2.78 -18.77
CA TYR A 455 -10.55 3.37 -18.61
C TYR A 455 -9.60 2.43 -17.86
N LEU A 456 -10.07 1.83 -16.77
CA LEU A 456 -9.27 0.88 -16.00
C LEU A 456 -9.07 -0.44 -16.75
N LEU A 457 -10.12 -0.93 -17.41
CA LEU A 457 -10.02 -2.13 -18.25
C LEU A 457 -9.00 -1.94 -19.37
N ARG A 458 -9.04 -0.78 -20.05
CA ARG A 458 -8.10 -0.43 -21.12
C ARG A 458 -6.66 -0.35 -20.61
N ALA A 459 -6.44 0.25 -19.43
CA ALA A 459 -5.11 0.29 -18.82
C ALA A 459 -4.57 -1.12 -18.50
N LEU A 460 -5.43 -2.03 -18.02
CA LEU A 460 -5.06 -3.43 -17.77
C LEU A 460 -4.76 -4.19 -19.07
N GLU A 461 -5.51 -3.99 -20.15
CA GLU A 461 -5.22 -4.57 -21.47
C GLU A 461 -3.85 -4.14 -22.00
N LEU A 462 -3.54 -2.85 -21.90
CA LEU A 462 -2.25 -2.30 -22.30
C LEU A 462 -1.12 -2.88 -21.44
N TYR A 463 -1.34 -3.00 -20.13
CA TYR A 463 -0.40 -3.61 -19.20
C TYR A 463 -0.12 -5.09 -19.53
N ASN A 464 -1.14 -5.89 -19.83
CA ASN A 464 -0.97 -7.30 -20.18
C ASN A 464 -0.20 -7.44 -21.48
N THR A 465 -0.61 -6.70 -22.52
CA THR A 465 0.08 -6.68 -23.81
C THR A 465 1.55 -6.23 -23.66
N PHE A 466 1.82 -5.34 -22.70
CA PHE A 466 3.18 -4.92 -22.37
C PHE A 466 3.97 -6.03 -21.66
N CYS A 467 3.37 -6.69 -20.67
CA CYS A 467 4.00 -7.79 -19.94
C CYS A 467 4.34 -8.96 -20.87
N ASP A 468 3.41 -9.39 -21.72
CA ASP A 468 3.58 -10.50 -22.66
C ASP A 468 4.71 -10.28 -23.67
N ARG A 469 4.97 -9.00 -24.01
CA ARG A 469 6.11 -8.60 -24.84
C ARG A 469 7.42 -8.64 -24.04
N CYS A 470 7.37 -8.16 -22.82
CA CYS A 470 8.50 -8.06 -21.91
C CYS A 470 9.01 -9.42 -21.39
N GLU A 471 8.17 -10.45 -21.26
CA GLU A 471 8.59 -11.79 -20.79
C GLU A 471 9.45 -12.55 -21.80
N ARG A 472 9.46 -12.12 -23.07
CA ARG A 472 10.25 -12.74 -24.13
C ARG A 472 11.71 -12.25 -24.16
N ASP A 473 12.01 -11.17 -23.45
CA ASP A 473 13.32 -10.53 -23.45
C ASP A 473 13.99 -10.76 -22.07
N ALA A 474 14.82 -11.80 -21.97
CA ALA A 474 15.27 -12.42 -20.71
C ALA A 474 16.27 -11.57 -19.88
N SER A 475 16.45 -10.28 -20.17
CA SER A 475 17.24 -9.38 -19.32
C SER A 475 16.40 -8.92 -18.12
N LEU A 476 16.68 -9.51 -16.96
CA LEU A 476 15.77 -9.63 -15.83
C LEU A 476 15.50 -8.36 -15.00
N ASP A 477 16.20 -7.24 -15.19
CA ASP A 477 16.15 -6.12 -14.22
C ASP A 477 15.35 -4.87 -14.69
N PRO A 478 15.63 -4.23 -15.85
CA PRO A 478 14.93 -2.99 -16.25
C PRO A 478 13.44 -3.21 -16.52
N THR A 479 13.09 -4.42 -16.91
CA THR A 479 11.74 -4.84 -17.29
C THR A 479 10.78 -4.87 -16.09
N LEU A 480 11.27 -5.25 -14.91
CA LEU A 480 10.45 -5.30 -13.68
C LEU A 480 10.09 -3.89 -13.20
N ASN A 481 11.04 -2.96 -13.22
CA ASN A 481 10.77 -1.57 -12.82
C ASN A 481 9.79 -0.87 -13.77
N LYS A 482 9.84 -1.14 -15.08
CA LYS A 482 8.84 -0.63 -16.03
C LYS A 482 7.43 -1.13 -15.74
N ARG A 483 7.28 -2.45 -15.51
CA ARG A 483 5.99 -3.06 -15.14
C ARG A 483 5.47 -2.48 -13.82
N ARG A 484 6.34 -2.41 -12.82
CA ARG A 484 6.03 -1.83 -11.51
C ARG A 484 5.59 -0.38 -11.66
N LEU A 485 6.29 0.42 -12.46
CA LEU A 485 5.96 1.82 -12.69
C LEU A 485 4.58 1.97 -13.36
N PHE A 486 4.31 1.20 -14.41
CA PHE A 486 2.99 1.21 -15.08
C PHE A 486 1.87 0.87 -14.08
N TRP A 487 2.05 -0.19 -13.31
CA TRP A 487 1.06 -0.61 -12.33
C TRP A 487 0.85 0.45 -11.24
N CYS A 488 1.94 0.94 -10.64
CA CYS A 488 1.90 1.89 -9.53
C CYS A 488 1.29 3.23 -9.94
N GLN A 489 1.73 3.78 -11.08
CA GLN A 489 1.46 5.18 -11.45
C GLN A 489 0.33 5.34 -12.47
N ILE A 490 -0.02 4.30 -13.24
CA ILE A 490 -1.11 4.35 -14.23
C ILE A 490 -2.35 3.65 -13.67
N ILE A 491 -2.27 2.33 -13.47
CA ILE A 491 -3.41 1.53 -12.99
C ILE A 491 -3.83 2.01 -11.59
N GLY A 492 -2.87 2.11 -10.67
CA GLY A 492 -3.10 2.60 -9.31
C GLY A 492 -3.73 3.98 -9.26
N PHE A 493 -3.31 4.88 -10.15
CA PHE A 493 -3.87 6.23 -10.21
C PHE A 493 -5.32 6.21 -10.72
N ILE A 494 -5.64 5.43 -11.75
CA ILE A 494 -7.03 5.30 -12.25
C ILE A 494 -7.93 4.67 -11.17
N GLN A 495 -7.42 3.70 -10.41
CA GLN A 495 -8.14 3.09 -9.29
C GLN A 495 -8.53 4.09 -8.20
N CYS A 496 -7.89 5.26 -8.12
CA CYS A 496 -8.26 6.31 -7.18
C CYS A 496 -9.59 6.99 -7.51
N PHE A 497 -10.13 6.79 -8.71
CA PHE A 497 -11.34 7.46 -9.22
C PHE A 497 -12.52 6.50 -9.42
N VAL A 498 -12.42 5.25 -8.93
CA VAL A 498 -13.53 4.30 -9.02
C VAL A 498 -14.59 4.64 -7.95
N PRO A 499 -15.87 4.29 -8.13
CA PRO A 499 -16.91 4.49 -7.12
C PRO A 499 -16.77 3.50 -5.96
N ALA A 500 -17.45 3.78 -4.84
CA ALA A 500 -17.25 3.07 -3.58
C ALA A 500 -17.45 1.55 -3.72
N CYS A 501 -18.50 1.15 -4.43
CA CYS A 501 -18.82 -0.26 -4.69
C CYS A 501 -17.69 -1.00 -5.43
N VAL A 502 -16.95 -0.32 -6.32
CA VAL A 502 -15.80 -0.89 -7.02
C VAL A 502 -14.56 -0.91 -6.13
N GLY A 503 -14.35 0.13 -5.32
CA GLY A 503 -13.26 0.15 -4.32
C GLY A 503 -13.42 -0.93 -3.25
N GLN A 504 -14.62 -1.13 -2.74
CA GLN A 504 -14.99 -2.25 -1.86
C GLN A 504 -14.74 -3.60 -2.54
N ALA A 505 -15.09 -3.73 -3.84
CA ALA A 505 -14.83 -4.95 -4.59
C ALA A 505 -13.32 -5.26 -4.71
N PHE A 506 -12.48 -4.24 -4.91
CA PHE A 506 -11.04 -4.40 -4.87
C PHE A 506 -10.51 -4.75 -3.47
N SER A 507 -11.11 -4.19 -2.41
CA SER A 507 -10.73 -4.46 -1.02
C SER A 507 -11.00 -5.91 -0.61
N GLN A 508 -12.15 -6.44 -1.03
CA GLN A 508 -12.54 -7.83 -0.81
C GLN A 508 -11.74 -8.79 -1.71
N GLY A 509 -11.42 -8.35 -2.92
CA GLY A 509 -10.76 -9.15 -3.95
C GLY A 509 -11.78 -9.68 -4.96
N LEU A 510 -11.55 -9.41 -6.24
CA LEU A 510 -12.52 -9.72 -7.30
C LEU A 510 -12.79 -11.22 -7.47
N TRP A 511 -11.81 -12.08 -7.16
CA TRP A 511 -11.96 -13.54 -7.18
C TRP A 511 -13.13 -14.06 -6.33
N TYR A 512 -13.40 -13.42 -5.19
CA TYR A 512 -14.48 -13.82 -4.30
C TYR A 512 -15.85 -13.36 -4.80
N LEU A 513 -15.87 -12.42 -5.73
CA LEU A 513 -17.07 -11.73 -6.18
C LEU A 513 -17.54 -12.20 -7.54
N VAL A 514 -16.65 -12.61 -8.44
CA VAL A 514 -17.03 -12.98 -9.81
C VAL A 514 -16.35 -14.25 -10.27
N LYS A 515 -17.15 -15.14 -10.86
CA LYS A 515 -16.70 -16.41 -11.41
C LYS A 515 -16.04 -16.22 -12.77
N VAL A 516 -14.78 -16.62 -12.91
CA VAL A 516 -14.07 -16.61 -14.20
C VAL A 516 -13.79 -18.03 -14.70
N ASP A 517 -13.71 -19.03 -13.81
CA ASP A 517 -13.48 -20.43 -14.14
C ASP A 517 -14.67 -21.34 -13.78
N GLN A 518 -14.62 -22.61 -14.22
CA GLN A 518 -15.74 -23.54 -14.15
C GLN A 518 -15.79 -24.41 -12.89
N ASP A 519 -15.17 -24.01 -11.77
CA ASP A 519 -15.30 -24.80 -10.54
C ASP A 519 -16.78 -24.86 -10.11
N SER A 520 -17.37 -26.06 -10.11
CA SER A 520 -18.76 -26.30 -9.76
C SER A 520 -19.07 -26.01 -8.29
N ASN A 521 -18.06 -26.01 -7.42
CA ASN A 521 -18.19 -25.79 -6.00
C ASN A 521 -17.98 -24.33 -5.59
N TRP A 522 -17.45 -23.48 -6.49
CA TRP A 522 -17.30 -22.06 -6.20
C TRP A 522 -18.67 -21.39 -6.02
N ARG A 523 -18.77 -20.52 -5.02
CA ARG A 523 -19.95 -19.69 -4.73
C ARG A 523 -19.51 -18.25 -4.54
N PRO A 524 -20.19 -17.28 -5.16
CA PRO A 524 -19.83 -15.88 -4.99
C PRO A 524 -20.14 -15.42 -3.56
N GLU A 525 -19.24 -14.64 -2.99
CA GLU A 525 -19.53 -13.88 -1.77
C GLU A 525 -20.38 -12.64 -2.10
N ALA A 526 -21.19 -12.22 -1.13
CA ALA A 526 -21.77 -10.89 -1.15
C ALA A 526 -20.65 -9.84 -1.04
N LEU A 527 -20.78 -8.74 -1.78
CA LEU A 527 -19.92 -7.57 -1.61
C LEU A 527 -20.04 -7.05 -0.16
N LYS A 528 -18.95 -6.62 0.45
CA LYS A 528 -18.93 -6.07 1.82
C LYS A 528 -18.83 -4.53 1.80
N ASP A 529 -19.46 -3.84 2.74
CA ASP A 529 -19.50 -2.36 2.83
C ASP A 529 -18.16 -1.72 3.28
N GLY A 530 -17.12 -2.53 3.46
CA GLY A 530 -15.82 -2.12 4.01
C GLY A 530 -14.75 -1.90 2.94
N PHE A 531 -13.85 -0.97 3.23
CA PHE A 531 -12.64 -0.73 2.44
C PHE A 531 -11.39 -1.44 3.02
N GLU A 532 -11.50 -2.16 4.13
CA GLU A 532 -10.37 -2.92 4.67
C GLU A 532 -10.04 -4.09 3.74
N PHE A 533 -8.76 -4.27 3.41
CA PHE A 533 -8.34 -5.39 2.60
C PHE A 533 -8.55 -6.71 3.35
N GLN A 534 -9.26 -7.64 2.73
CA GLN A 534 -9.67 -8.90 3.36
C GLN A 534 -8.49 -9.71 3.94
N HIS A 535 -7.32 -9.62 3.32
CA HIS A 535 -6.15 -10.42 3.68
C HIS A 535 -5.00 -9.61 4.29
N ASP A 536 -5.18 -8.30 4.41
CA ASP A 536 -4.16 -7.38 4.88
C ASP A 536 -4.77 -6.44 5.92
N ARG A 537 -5.05 -7.01 7.09
CA ARG A 537 -5.69 -6.29 8.20
C ARG A 537 -4.94 -5.01 8.55
N GLY A 538 -5.68 -3.93 8.78
CA GLY A 538 -5.13 -2.59 9.02
C GLY A 538 -4.70 -1.82 7.78
N TYR A 539 -4.85 -2.40 6.58
CA TYR A 539 -4.70 -1.68 5.31
C TYR A 539 -6.08 -1.46 4.69
N TYR A 540 -6.27 -0.27 4.14
CA TYR A 540 -7.57 0.16 3.64
C TYR A 540 -7.47 0.72 2.22
N PHE A 541 -8.54 0.53 1.48
CA PHE A 541 -8.78 1.14 0.18
C PHE A 541 -9.26 2.57 0.37
N PHE A 542 -8.32 3.44 0.72
CA PHE A 542 -8.56 4.89 0.75
C PHE A 542 -7.65 5.57 -0.28
N PRO A 543 -8.11 5.75 -1.52
CA PRO A 543 -7.43 6.66 -2.42
C PRO A 543 -7.65 8.08 -1.88
N ARG A 544 -6.58 8.73 -1.42
CA ARG A 544 -6.63 10.19 -1.30
C ARG A 544 -6.50 10.76 -2.71
N ALA A 545 -7.51 11.48 -3.19
CA ALA A 545 -7.39 12.24 -4.42
C ALA A 545 -6.09 13.09 -4.36
N ARG A 546 -5.24 12.98 -5.39
CA ARG A 546 -3.92 13.64 -5.49
C ARG A 546 -2.82 13.13 -4.54
N SER A 547 -3.05 12.08 -3.76
CA SER A 547 -2.01 11.42 -2.96
C SER A 547 -1.40 10.28 -3.75
N CYS A 548 -0.08 10.27 -3.86
CA CYS A 548 0.69 9.10 -4.32
C CYS A 548 1.18 8.23 -3.16
N SER A 549 0.43 8.26 -2.06
CA SER A 549 0.59 7.35 -0.93
C SER A 549 -0.69 6.54 -0.77
N HIS A 550 -0.49 5.22 -0.59
CA HIS A 550 -1.51 4.17 -0.49
C HIS A 550 -2.24 3.86 -1.82
N LEU A 551 -2.51 2.56 -2.03
CA LEU A 551 -3.02 1.89 -3.25
C LEU A 551 -2.29 2.18 -4.58
N GLY A 552 -1.98 1.12 -5.31
CA GLY A 552 -1.11 1.20 -6.50
C GLY A 552 0.35 1.45 -6.14
N PHE A 553 0.67 2.62 -5.57
CA PHE A 553 2.05 3.07 -5.32
C PHE A 553 2.76 2.25 -4.23
N ASN A 554 2.23 2.20 -3.00
CA ASN A 554 2.83 1.42 -1.92
C ASN A 554 2.54 -0.09 -2.06
N TRP A 555 1.47 -0.45 -2.76
CA TRP A 555 0.96 -1.82 -2.80
C TRP A 555 1.55 -2.67 -3.92
N ALA A 556 1.94 -2.10 -5.06
CA ALA A 556 2.70 -2.85 -6.07
C ALA A 556 4.22 -2.74 -5.91
N ALA A 557 4.67 -1.97 -4.92
CA ALA A 557 6.06 -1.76 -4.57
C ALA A 557 6.67 -2.82 -3.62
N ALA A 558 5.85 -3.64 -2.96
CA ALA A 558 6.34 -4.60 -1.98
C ALA A 558 7.03 -5.81 -2.66
N PRO A 559 8.28 -6.17 -2.28
CA PRO A 559 8.97 -7.32 -2.83
C PRO A 559 8.31 -8.66 -2.47
N PRO A 560 8.58 -9.74 -3.24
CA PRO A 560 7.85 -11.02 -3.17
C PRO A 560 7.84 -11.81 -1.83
N PRO A 561 8.82 -11.76 -0.91
CA PRO A 561 8.91 -12.83 0.10
C PRO A 561 7.89 -12.72 1.25
N THR A 562 7.12 -11.62 1.37
CA THR A 562 6.14 -11.46 2.46
C THR A 562 4.70 -11.74 2.04
N ARG A 563 4.42 -12.09 0.78
CA ARG A 563 3.05 -12.35 0.32
C ARG A 563 2.73 -13.84 0.34
N ARG A 564 1.80 -14.24 1.22
CA ARG A 564 1.14 -15.55 1.12
C ARG A 564 0.25 -15.58 -0.13
N PRO A 565 0.05 -16.75 -0.77
CA PRO A 565 -0.67 -16.91 -2.06
C PRO A 565 -2.18 -16.64 -2.02
N GLY A 566 -2.70 -15.84 -1.09
CA GLY A 566 -4.14 -15.53 -0.98
C GLY A 566 -4.43 -14.07 -0.73
N GLY A 567 -3.41 -13.21 -0.61
CA GLY A 567 -3.57 -11.84 -0.14
C GLY A 567 -3.87 -10.83 -1.24
N GLY A 568 -5.14 -10.59 -1.56
CA GLY A 568 -5.67 -9.41 -2.28
C GLY A 568 -5.12 -9.09 -3.68
N VAL A 569 -4.12 -9.83 -4.14
CA VAL A 569 -3.30 -9.57 -5.33
C VAL A 569 -3.10 -10.86 -6.15
N ASP A 570 -3.98 -11.86 -6.02
CA ASP A 570 -4.19 -12.80 -7.14
C ASP A 570 -5.00 -12.17 -8.28
N VAL A 571 -5.38 -10.90 -8.12
CA VAL A 571 -5.71 -9.98 -9.22
C VAL A 571 -4.44 -9.43 -9.92
N GLY A 572 -3.23 -9.80 -9.45
CA GLY A 572 -1.97 -9.10 -9.71
C GLY A 572 -0.94 -9.78 -10.60
N ARG A 573 -1.30 -10.82 -11.36
CA ARG A 573 -0.54 -11.20 -12.57
C ARG A 573 -1.40 -10.97 -13.79
N GLY A 574 -1.34 -9.74 -14.30
CA GLY A 574 -1.87 -9.34 -15.60
C GLY A 574 -3.26 -9.89 -15.95
N GLU A 575 -3.30 -10.91 -16.81
CA GLU A 575 -4.50 -11.44 -17.47
C GLU A 575 -5.64 -11.85 -16.53
N ALA A 576 -5.35 -12.45 -15.38
CA ALA A 576 -6.39 -12.82 -14.42
C ALA A 576 -7.15 -11.60 -13.90
N GLY A 577 -6.42 -10.54 -13.51
CA GLY A 577 -7.03 -9.30 -13.02
C GLY A 577 -7.90 -8.60 -14.05
N ARG A 578 -7.49 -8.62 -15.32
CA ARG A 578 -8.29 -8.14 -16.45
C ARG A 578 -9.59 -8.94 -16.60
N GLN A 579 -9.50 -10.27 -16.58
CA GLN A 579 -10.67 -11.14 -16.72
C GLN A 579 -11.67 -10.96 -15.57
N PHE A 580 -11.20 -10.86 -14.33
CA PHE A 580 -12.08 -10.58 -13.18
C PHE A 580 -12.76 -9.21 -13.31
N LEU A 581 -12.02 -8.15 -13.65
CA LEU A 581 -12.62 -6.83 -13.83
C LEU A 581 -13.62 -6.83 -15.00
N GLN A 582 -13.28 -7.47 -16.11
CA GLN A 582 -14.20 -7.61 -17.25
C GLN A 582 -15.48 -8.33 -16.83
N LYS A 583 -15.38 -9.41 -16.06
CA LYS A 583 -16.54 -10.13 -15.55
C LYS A 583 -17.37 -9.30 -14.56
N LEU A 584 -16.73 -8.53 -13.69
CA LEU A 584 -17.38 -7.57 -12.79
C LEU A 584 -18.20 -6.54 -13.60
N ILE A 585 -17.58 -5.92 -14.61
CA ILE A 585 -18.23 -4.93 -15.47
C ILE A 585 -19.40 -5.57 -16.23
N SER A 586 -19.20 -6.74 -16.84
CA SER A 586 -20.27 -7.43 -17.56
C SER A 586 -21.45 -7.81 -16.66
N SER A 587 -21.19 -8.28 -15.44
CA SER A 587 -22.25 -8.67 -14.49
C SER A 587 -23.04 -7.43 -14.03
N LYS A 588 -22.34 -6.35 -13.66
CA LYS A 588 -22.99 -5.08 -13.32
C LYS A 588 -23.79 -4.50 -14.50
N ASN A 589 -23.25 -4.51 -15.71
CA ASN A 589 -23.97 -4.00 -16.88
C ASN A 589 -25.22 -4.83 -17.20
N SER A 590 -25.18 -6.16 -17.04
CA SER A 590 -26.37 -7.00 -17.20
C SER A 590 -27.46 -6.61 -16.21
N CYS A 591 -27.10 -6.57 -14.91
CA CYS A 591 -28.02 -6.22 -13.84
C CYS A 591 -28.60 -4.81 -14.02
N GLN A 592 -27.76 -3.84 -14.38
CA GLN A 592 -28.17 -2.46 -14.63
C GLN A 592 -29.13 -2.35 -15.82
N SER A 593 -28.93 -3.14 -16.88
CA SER A 593 -29.82 -3.19 -18.05
C SER A 593 -31.19 -3.79 -17.71
N GLU A 594 -31.21 -4.83 -16.86
CA GLU A 594 -32.44 -5.48 -16.38
C GLU A 594 -33.30 -4.57 -15.49
N LEU A 595 -32.67 -3.68 -14.71
CA LEU A 595 -33.39 -2.70 -13.88
C LEU A 595 -34.07 -1.60 -14.70
N MET A 596 -33.68 -1.42 -15.97
CA MET A 596 -34.24 -0.39 -16.84
C MET A 596 -35.37 -0.92 -17.73
N PRO A 597 -36.38 -0.08 -18.01
CA PRO A 597 -37.43 -0.45 -18.94
C PRO A 597 -36.84 -0.60 -20.35
N HIS A 598 -37.04 -1.77 -20.97
CA HIS A 598 -36.70 -1.96 -22.37
C HIS A 598 -37.54 -1.01 -23.24
N ARG A 599 -36.94 0.09 -23.71
CA ARG A 599 -37.48 0.77 -24.88
C ARG A 599 -37.36 -0.23 -26.04
N ARG A 600 -38.44 -0.95 -26.34
CA ARG A 600 -38.58 -1.60 -27.64
C ARG A 600 -38.35 -0.50 -28.66
N ALA A 601 -37.24 -0.57 -29.38
CA ALA A 601 -37.01 0.29 -30.52
C ALA A 601 -38.20 0.06 -31.46
N HIS A 602 -39.08 1.05 -31.57
CA HIS A 602 -40.02 1.10 -32.68
C HIS A 602 -39.17 1.32 -33.93
N SER A 603 -38.65 0.24 -34.49
CA SER A 603 -38.18 0.23 -35.86
C SER A 603 -39.39 0.52 -36.74
N HIS A 604 -39.48 1.76 -37.18
CA HIS A 604 -40.25 2.18 -38.33
C HIS A 604 -39.63 1.48 -39.55
N ASP A 605 -39.94 0.20 -39.73
CA ASP A 605 -39.69 -0.53 -40.96
C ASP A 605 -41.04 -0.86 -41.59
N GLN A 606 -41.69 0.20 -42.09
CA GLN A 606 -42.62 0.06 -43.21
C GLN A 606 -41.78 -0.04 -44.47
N SER A 607 -41.34 -1.25 -44.80
CA SER A 607 -40.92 -1.58 -46.15
C SER A 607 -41.73 -2.78 -46.67
N ASP A 608 -42.77 -2.44 -47.41
CA ASP A 608 -43.25 -3.11 -48.62
C ASP A 608 -42.81 -4.58 -48.81
N LYS A 609 -43.54 -5.52 -48.21
CA LYS A 609 -43.66 -6.87 -48.77
C LYS A 609 -44.76 -6.89 -49.83
N ARG A 610 -44.41 -6.42 -51.02
CA ARG A 610 -45.17 -6.71 -52.25
C ARG A 610 -45.19 -8.23 -52.49
N ARG A 611 -46.41 -8.71 -52.72
CA ARG A 611 -46.72 -10.02 -53.31
C ARG A 611 -45.89 -10.27 -54.57
N CYS A 612 -45.23 -11.42 -54.62
CA CYS A 612 -44.96 -12.15 -55.85
C CYS A 612 -45.20 -13.63 -55.58
N THR A 613 -46.43 -14.07 -55.82
CA THR A 613 -46.76 -15.47 -56.15
C THR A 613 -46.54 -15.63 -57.65
N MET A 614 -45.67 -16.58 -58.03
CA MET A 614 -45.58 -17.08 -59.41
C MET A 614 -46.90 -17.75 -59.81
N MET A 615 -47.48 -17.27 -60.90
CA MET A 615 -47.75 -18.09 -62.09
C MET A 615 -46.67 -17.78 -63.11
#